data_AF-A0A949RDI8-F1
#
_entry.id   AF-A0A949RDI8-F1
#
_cell.length_a   1.000
_cell.length_b   1.000
_cell.length_c   1.000
_cell.angle_alpha   90.00
_cell.angle_beta   90.00
_cell.angle_gamma   90.00
#
_symmetry.space_group_name_H-M   'P 1'
#
loop_
_entity.id
_entity.type
_entity.pdbx_description
1 polymer ?
#
loop_
_entity_poly.entity_id
_entity_poly.type
_entity_poly.pdbx_seq_one_letter_code
_entity_poly.pdbx_strand_id
1 'polypeptide(L)'
;MPLAGLLLLLTGPRAAAQVLLYPTLDAYRAQSGEAVGDYVGLTSARRDHILTVEKDGQRRDVPCSTLWGFRYGDVTYRINPGERHAPLRLWTHGGICYYENGYAHLRMQHERLEQVMFAEGQGHRSYVSKDLEGPVVPAVFREGDERSASGRFRKEHPQYAPLYSCIGGDDDLDRIRQCVVDFEVMLEGE
;
A
#
# COMPACT_ATOMS: atom_id res chain seq x y z
N MET A 1 21.81 -56.68 1.25
CA MET A 1 20.53 -56.15 1.78
C MET A 1 20.54 -54.64 1.59
N PRO A 2 19.74 -54.07 0.65
CA PRO A 2 19.66 -52.63 0.52
C PRO A 2 18.56 -52.08 1.46
N LEU A 3 18.91 -51.11 2.30
CA LEU A 3 17.94 -50.30 3.02
C LEU A 3 17.28 -49.36 2.01
N ALA A 4 15.98 -49.56 1.78
CA ALA A 4 15.13 -48.60 1.09
C ALA A 4 14.86 -47.42 2.04
N GLY A 5 15.54 -46.30 1.81
CA GLY A 5 15.25 -45.03 2.45
C GLY A 5 13.98 -44.41 1.86
N LEU A 6 12.88 -44.48 2.60
CA LEU A 6 11.62 -43.84 2.26
C LEU A 6 11.78 -42.32 2.52
N LEU A 7 11.99 -41.56 1.45
CA LEU A 7 12.00 -40.09 1.50
C LEU A 7 10.55 -39.59 1.51
N LEU A 8 9.99 -39.33 2.70
CA LEU A 8 8.72 -38.62 2.83
C LEU A 8 8.92 -37.15 2.44
N LEU A 9 8.50 -36.78 1.24
CA LEU A 9 8.31 -35.38 0.85
C LEU A 9 7.05 -34.86 1.57
N LEU A 10 7.25 -34.19 2.71
CA LEU A 10 6.19 -33.43 3.39
C LEU A 10 5.84 -32.21 2.54
N THR A 11 4.94 -32.36 1.58
CA THR A 11 4.25 -31.21 0.97
C THR A 11 3.21 -30.70 1.96
N GLY A 12 3.66 -29.94 2.96
CA GLY A 12 2.74 -29.21 3.83
C GLY A 12 1.84 -28.30 2.99
N PRO A 13 0.54 -28.18 3.31
CA PRO A 13 -0.33 -27.24 2.61
C PRO A 13 0.30 -25.85 2.72
N ARG A 14 0.60 -25.25 1.58
CA ARG A 14 1.07 -23.86 1.52
C ARG A 14 -0.09 -23.02 2.00
N ALA A 15 -0.01 -22.50 3.23
CA ALA A 15 -0.99 -21.57 3.75
C ALA A 15 -1.12 -20.44 2.72
N ALA A 16 -2.29 -20.34 2.10
CA ALA A 16 -2.59 -19.25 1.20
C ALA A 16 -2.45 -17.92 1.95
N ALA A 17 -1.99 -16.88 1.25
CA ALA A 17 -1.74 -15.60 1.87
C ALA A 17 -3.07 -15.03 2.40
N GLN A 18 -3.24 -15.05 3.72
CA GLN A 18 -4.48 -14.62 4.35
C GLN A 18 -4.58 -13.09 4.35
N VAL A 19 -5.81 -12.61 4.13
CA VAL A 19 -6.18 -11.21 4.28
C VAL A 19 -6.57 -10.93 5.73
N LEU A 20 -5.97 -9.89 6.31
CA LEU A 20 -6.36 -9.31 7.60
C LEU A 20 -6.95 -7.93 7.39
N LEU A 21 -8.17 -7.71 7.88
CA LEU A 21 -8.84 -6.41 7.79
C LEU A 21 -8.60 -5.58 9.05
N TYR A 22 -8.30 -4.30 8.88
CA TYR A 22 -8.14 -3.35 9.97
C TYR A 22 -9.18 -2.21 9.82
N PRO A 23 -10.30 -2.27 10.56
CA PRO A 23 -11.31 -1.22 10.52
C PRO A 23 -10.78 0.15 10.97
N THR A 24 -9.79 0.16 11.86
CA THR A 24 -9.19 1.37 12.43
C THR A 24 -7.65 1.28 12.45
N LEU A 25 -6.99 2.44 12.55
CA LEU A 25 -5.54 2.51 12.76
C LEU A 25 -5.12 1.84 14.07
N ASP A 26 -5.93 1.92 15.12
CA ASP A 26 -5.65 1.26 16.39
C ASP A 26 -5.69 -0.27 16.26
N ALA A 27 -6.64 -0.81 15.49
CA ALA A 27 -6.66 -2.24 15.18
C ALA A 27 -5.41 -2.68 14.42
N TYR A 28 -4.90 -1.83 13.52
CA TYR A 28 -3.62 -2.06 12.84
C TYR A 28 -2.43 -2.02 13.82
N ARG A 29 -2.32 -0.99 14.66
CA ARG A 29 -1.24 -0.86 15.65
C ARG A 29 -1.23 -2.03 16.65
N ALA A 30 -2.40 -2.46 17.11
CA ALA A 30 -2.57 -3.60 18.01
C ALA A 30 -2.46 -4.97 17.31
N GLN A 31 -2.34 -4.99 15.99
CA GLN A 31 -2.38 -6.21 15.17
C GLN A 31 -3.63 -7.07 15.43
N SER A 32 -4.74 -6.43 15.82
CA SER A 32 -6.01 -7.08 16.20
C SER A 32 -7.01 -7.12 15.03
N GLY A 33 -6.53 -7.39 13.82
CA GLY A 33 -7.35 -7.41 12.60
C GLY A 33 -8.22 -8.67 12.46
N GLU A 34 -9.23 -8.60 11.59
CA GLU A 34 -10.11 -9.74 11.28
C GLU A 34 -9.50 -10.61 10.16
N ALA A 35 -9.30 -11.90 10.42
CA ALA A 35 -8.85 -12.87 9.41
C ALA A 35 -10.01 -13.40 8.55
N VAL A 36 -10.03 -12.96 7.29
CA VAL A 36 -11.16 -13.16 6.37
C VAL A 36 -10.89 -14.11 5.21
N GLY A 37 -9.78 -14.84 5.25
CA GLY A 37 -9.44 -15.85 4.23
C GLY A 37 -8.61 -15.29 3.09
N ASP A 38 -8.83 -15.79 1.88
CA ASP A 38 -8.02 -15.52 0.70
C ASP A 38 -8.51 -14.30 -0.07
N TYR A 39 -7.57 -13.55 -0.64
CA TYR A 39 -7.89 -12.48 -1.59
C TYR A 39 -8.43 -13.07 -2.90
N VAL A 40 -9.59 -12.59 -3.35
CA VAL A 40 -10.19 -12.95 -4.64
C VAL A 40 -10.06 -11.82 -5.64
N GLY A 41 -10.26 -10.58 -5.22
CA GLY A 41 -10.23 -9.45 -6.14
C GLY A 41 -10.52 -8.10 -5.52
N LEU A 42 -10.31 -7.06 -6.33
CA LEU A 42 -10.62 -5.67 -6.00
C LEU A 42 -11.34 -5.06 -7.19
N THR A 43 -12.55 -4.56 -6.96
CA THR A 43 -13.37 -3.92 -8.00
C THR A 43 -13.66 -2.47 -7.63
N SER A 44 -13.71 -1.59 -8.63
CA SER A 44 -14.10 -0.19 -8.43
C SER A 44 -15.62 -0.05 -8.60
N ALA A 45 -16.30 0.44 -7.57
CA ALA A 45 -17.75 0.64 -7.53
C ALA A 45 -18.09 2.12 -7.26
N ARG A 46 -18.33 2.90 -8.32
CA ARG A 46 -18.67 4.34 -8.32
C ARG A 46 -17.81 5.25 -7.41
N ARG A 47 -17.99 5.18 -6.08
CA ARG A 47 -17.34 6.02 -5.04
C ARG A 47 -16.47 5.22 -4.07
N ASP A 48 -16.35 3.92 -4.26
CA ASP A 48 -15.62 3.03 -3.37
C ASP A 48 -14.88 1.96 -4.17
N HIS A 49 -13.95 1.29 -3.51
CA HIS A 49 -13.43 0.00 -3.94
C HIS A 49 -14.02 -1.11 -3.09
N ILE A 50 -14.31 -2.24 -3.70
CA ILE A 50 -14.84 -3.43 -3.02
C ILE A 50 -13.76 -4.50 -3.06
N LEU A 51 -13.28 -4.87 -1.87
CA LEU A 51 -12.36 -5.97 -1.65
C LEU A 51 -13.18 -7.27 -1.52
N THR A 52 -12.99 -8.21 -2.43
CA THR A 52 -13.62 -9.53 -2.37
C THR A 52 -12.64 -10.54 -1.78
N VAL A 53 -13.08 -11.25 -0.75
CA VAL A 53 -12.33 -12.31 -0.07
C VAL A 53 -13.15 -13.59 -0.01
N GLU A 54 -12.48 -14.73 0.17
CA GLU A 54 -13.14 -16.04 0.28
C GLU A 54 -12.59 -16.85 1.46
N LYS A 55 -13.50 -17.43 2.25
CA LYS A 55 -13.17 -18.31 3.36
C LYS A 55 -14.14 -19.47 3.39
N ASP A 56 -13.62 -20.70 3.43
CA ASP A 56 -14.41 -21.93 3.46
C ASP A 56 -15.47 -22.01 2.34
N GLY A 57 -15.09 -21.53 1.13
CA GLY A 57 -15.96 -21.47 -0.05
C GLY A 57 -17.03 -20.37 -0.03
N GLN A 58 -17.06 -19.53 1.00
CA GLN A 58 -17.96 -18.39 1.10
C GLN A 58 -17.24 -17.09 0.72
N ARG A 59 -17.79 -16.38 -0.27
CA ARG A 59 -17.30 -15.06 -0.66
C ARG A 59 -17.91 -13.96 0.19
N ARG A 60 -17.08 -12.98 0.54
CA ARG A 60 -17.48 -11.75 1.24
C ARG A 60 -16.93 -10.55 0.49
N ASP A 61 -17.81 -9.60 0.23
CA ASP A 61 -17.46 -8.29 -0.29
C ASP A 61 -17.32 -7.30 0.87
N VAL A 62 -16.21 -6.57 0.89
CA VAL A 62 -15.87 -5.60 1.93
C VAL A 62 -15.64 -4.24 1.27
N PRO A 63 -16.51 -3.24 1.51
CA PRO A 63 -16.27 -1.89 1.04
C PRO A 63 -15.04 -1.29 1.72
N CYS A 64 -14.08 -0.79 0.92
CA CYS A 64 -12.85 -0.21 1.42
C CYS A 64 -13.11 1.02 2.30
N SER A 65 -14.20 1.76 2.08
CA SER A 65 -14.64 2.85 2.95
C SER A 65 -14.91 2.46 4.41
N THR A 66 -15.07 1.16 4.71
CA THR A 66 -15.26 0.67 6.09
C THR A 66 -13.95 0.33 6.80
N LEU A 67 -12.81 0.50 6.12
CA LEU A 67 -11.49 0.10 6.60
C LEU A 67 -10.56 1.32 6.70
N TRP A 68 -9.65 1.28 7.69
CA TRP A 68 -8.42 2.06 7.62
C TRP A 68 -7.44 1.43 6.62
N GLY A 69 -7.37 0.10 6.63
CA GLY A 69 -6.45 -0.66 5.78
C GLY A 69 -6.65 -2.16 5.91
N PHE A 70 -5.82 -2.92 5.22
CA PHE A 70 -5.75 -4.37 5.32
C PHE A 70 -4.33 -4.86 5.04
N ARG A 71 -4.04 -6.11 5.39
CA ARG A 71 -2.80 -6.80 5.02
C ARG A 71 -3.13 -7.98 4.13
N TYR A 72 -2.36 -8.17 3.07
CA TYR A 72 -2.41 -9.36 2.20
C TYR A 72 -1.03 -10.02 2.18
N GLY A 73 -0.91 -11.15 2.88
CA GLY A 73 0.40 -11.72 3.19
C GLY A 73 1.17 -10.85 4.19
N ASP A 74 2.33 -10.36 3.80
CA ASP A 74 3.19 -9.42 4.56
C ASP A 74 3.01 -7.96 4.14
N VAL A 75 2.24 -7.70 3.06
CA VAL A 75 2.08 -6.35 2.49
C VAL A 75 0.89 -5.63 3.11
N THR A 76 1.12 -4.42 3.62
CA THR A 76 0.08 -3.54 4.16
C THR A 76 -0.46 -2.59 3.10
N TYR A 77 -1.78 -2.47 3.06
CA TYR A 77 -2.51 -1.55 2.21
C TYR A 77 -3.31 -0.57 3.07
N ARG A 78 -3.07 0.73 2.91
CA ARG A 78 -3.84 1.81 3.55
C ARG A 78 -4.92 2.30 2.60
N ILE A 79 -6.12 2.55 3.09
CA ILE A 79 -7.21 3.10 2.29
C ILE A 79 -7.06 4.63 2.18
N ASN A 80 -7.14 5.16 0.94
CA ASN A 80 -7.12 6.59 0.67
C ASN A 80 -8.54 7.16 0.49
N PRO A 81 -9.11 7.83 1.51
CA PRO A 81 -10.44 8.43 1.40
C PRO A 81 -10.50 9.56 0.35
N GLY A 82 -9.36 10.20 0.06
CA GLY A 82 -9.27 11.25 -0.96
C GLY A 82 -9.44 10.74 -2.39
N GLU A 83 -9.40 9.43 -2.60
CA GLU A 83 -9.40 8.83 -3.92
C GLU A 83 -10.31 7.60 -4.01
N ARG A 84 -11.61 7.80 -3.77
CA ARG A 84 -12.63 6.74 -3.84
C ARG A 84 -12.26 5.50 -3.01
N HIS A 85 -11.59 5.72 -1.87
CA HIS A 85 -11.15 4.66 -0.97
C HIS A 85 -10.25 3.63 -1.67
N ALA A 86 -9.43 4.07 -2.62
CA ALA A 86 -8.44 3.23 -3.27
C ALA A 86 -7.41 2.73 -2.23
N PRO A 87 -7.02 1.45 -2.27
CA PRO A 87 -5.93 0.97 -1.44
C PRO A 87 -4.59 1.47 -1.98
N LEU A 88 -3.68 1.77 -1.06
CA LEU A 88 -2.32 2.20 -1.30
C LEU A 88 -1.36 1.24 -0.61
N ARG A 89 -0.42 0.65 -1.35
CA ARG A 89 0.61 -0.21 -0.76
C ARG A 89 1.55 0.66 0.07
N LEU A 90 1.65 0.39 1.38
CA LEU A 90 2.65 0.99 2.25
C LEU A 90 4.01 0.35 1.96
N TRP A 91 4.99 1.19 1.62
CA TRP A 91 6.36 0.75 1.34
C TRP A 91 7.30 1.01 2.51
N THR A 92 7.28 2.24 3.03
CA THR A 92 8.10 2.64 4.17
C THR A 92 7.25 3.44 5.16
N HIS A 93 7.60 3.29 6.44
CA HIS A 93 7.02 4.04 7.56
C HIS A 93 8.17 4.37 8.52
N GLY A 94 8.71 5.57 8.37
CA GLY A 94 9.80 6.11 9.19
C GLY A 94 9.59 7.59 9.45
N GLY A 95 10.54 8.43 9.03
CA GLY A 95 10.39 9.89 9.05
C GLY A 95 9.24 10.40 8.18
N ILE A 96 8.87 9.62 7.14
CA ILE A 96 7.66 9.81 6.35
C ILE A 96 7.01 8.44 6.04
N CYS A 97 5.72 8.44 5.71
CA CYS A 97 5.06 7.28 5.11
C CYS A 97 5.09 7.42 3.59
N TYR A 98 5.66 6.44 2.90
CA TYR A 98 5.64 6.35 1.44
C TYR A 98 4.72 5.23 0.97
N TYR A 99 3.91 5.53 -0.04
CA TYR A 99 2.97 4.59 -0.62
C TYR A 99 3.05 4.56 -2.14
N GLU A 100 2.63 3.43 -2.70
CA GLU A 100 2.39 3.28 -4.13
C GLU A 100 0.96 2.82 -4.40
N ASN A 101 0.53 2.94 -5.65
CA ASN A 101 -0.81 2.55 -6.08
C ASN A 101 -1.12 1.08 -5.72
N GLY A 102 -2.03 0.88 -4.76
CA GLY A 102 -2.31 -0.45 -4.24
C GLY A 102 -3.04 -1.35 -5.23
N TYR A 103 -3.85 -0.79 -6.13
CA TYR A 103 -4.55 -1.56 -7.16
C TYR A 103 -3.57 -2.32 -8.06
N ALA A 104 -2.56 -1.62 -8.59
CA ALA A 104 -1.52 -2.24 -9.42
C ALA A 104 -0.75 -3.33 -8.66
N HIS A 105 -0.33 -3.02 -7.42
CA HIS A 105 0.42 -3.95 -6.58
C HIS A 105 -0.38 -5.20 -6.18
N LEU A 106 -1.68 -5.06 -5.88
CA LEU A 106 -2.54 -6.21 -5.59
C LEU A 106 -2.64 -7.15 -6.78
N ARG A 107 -2.80 -6.62 -7.99
CA ARG A 107 -2.82 -7.43 -9.21
C ARG A 107 -1.48 -8.12 -9.44
N MET A 108 -0.37 -7.40 -9.31
CA MET A 108 0.97 -8.00 -9.42
C MET A 108 1.17 -9.14 -8.42
N GLN A 109 0.79 -8.94 -7.15
CA GLN A 109 0.94 -9.94 -6.10
C GLN A 109 0.02 -11.15 -6.32
N HIS A 110 -1.24 -10.93 -6.66
CA HIS A 110 -2.24 -11.97 -6.84
C HIS A 110 -2.02 -12.80 -8.11
N GLU A 111 -1.81 -12.13 -9.24
CA GLU A 111 -1.64 -12.74 -10.57
C GLU A 111 -0.18 -13.15 -10.83
N ARG A 112 0.75 -12.85 -9.89
CA ARG A 112 2.21 -13.06 -10.01
C ARG A 112 2.81 -12.40 -11.25
N LEU A 113 2.41 -11.16 -11.50
CA LEU A 113 2.89 -10.37 -12.63
C LEU A 113 4.08 -9.51 -12.21
N GLU A 114 5.05 -9.36 -13.10
CA GLU A 114 6.19 -8.47 -12.93
C GLU A 114 5.83 -7.00 -13.16
N GLN A 115 4.80 -6.74 -13.98
CA GLN A 115 4.34 -5.40 -14.33
C GLN A 115 2.84 -5.40 -14.63
N VAL A 116 2.19 -4.28 -14.31
CA VAL A 116 0.80 -4.01 -14.65
C VAL A 116 0.73 -2.62 -15.29
N MET A 117 0.04 -2.52 -16.43
CA MET A 117 -0.22 -1.23 -17.06
C MET A 117 -1.12 -0.39 -16.14
N PHE A 118 -0.66 0.81 -15.82
CA PHE A 118 -1.45 1.78 -15.08
C PHE A 118 -2.59 2.28 -15.98
N ALA A 119 -3.85 2.01 -15.61
CA ALA A 119 -4.98 2.50 -16.38
C ALA A 119 -5.29 3.96 -16.02
N GLU A 120 -5.70 4.75 -17.02
CA GLU A 120 -6.16 6.12 -16.77
C GLU A 120 -7.30 6.14 -15.74
N GLY A 121 -7.23 7.09 -14.80
CA GLY A 121 -8.24 7.27 -13.75
C GLY A 121 -8.06 6.40 -12.50
N GLN A 122 -6.95 5.67 -12.36
CA GLN A 122 -6.60 4.90 -11.17
C GLN A 122 -5.78 5.68 -10.13
N GLY A 123 -5.70 7.01 -10.27
CA GLY A 123 -5.02 7.87 -9.32
C GLY A 123 -3.63 8.32 -9.70
N HIS A 124 -2.79 8.42 -8.67
CA HIS A 124 -1.37 8.66 -8.78
C HIS A 124 -0.59 7.35 -8.61
N ARG A 125 0.63 7.33 -9.13
CA ARG A 125 1.53 6.17 -8.99
C ARG A 125 2.05 6.02 -7.57
N SER A 126 2.28 7.14 -6.90
CA SER A 126 2.90 7.22 -5.58
C SER A 126 2.32 8.36 -4.74
N TYR A 127 2.41 8.18 -3.43
CA TYR A 127 1.84 9.07 -2.43
C TYR A 127 2.74 9.15 -1.21
N VAL A 128 2.57 10.21 -0.42
CA VAL A 128 3.20 10.36 0.88
C VAL A 128 2.19 10.83 1.92
N SER A 129 2.47 10.55 3.19
CA SER A 129 1.85 11.21 4.34
C SER A 129 2.88 11.37 5.44
N LYS A 130 2.66 12.33 6.35
CA LYS A 130 3.54 12.54 7.50
C LYS A 130 3.63 11.30 8.37
N ASP A 131 2.49 10.69 8.64
CA ASP A 131 2.33 9.49 9.46
C ASP A 131 1.13 8.67 8.95
N LEU A 132 0.83 7.55 9.62
CA LEU A 132 -0.25 6.63 9.25
C LEU A 132 -1.67 7.18 9.47
N GLU A 133 -1.82 8.29 10.17
CA GLU A 133 -3.10 8.94 10.48
C GLU A 133 -3.35 10.14 9.56
N GLY A 134 -2.30 10.91 9.28
CA GLY A 134 -2.32 12.14 8.51
C GLY A 134 -2.75 11.98 7.05
N PRO A 135 -3.07 13.10 6.38
CA PRO A 135 -3.59 13.07 5.02
C PRO A 135 -2.57 12.46 4.06
N VAL A 136 -3.06 11.60 3.16
CA VAL A 136 -2.28 11.08 2.06
C VAL A 136 -2.36 12.03 0.88
N VAL A 137 -1.21 12.43 0.34
CA VAL A 137 -1.11 13.34 -0.80
C VAL A 137 -0.28 12.71 -1.91
N PRO A 138 -0.51 13.09 -3.18
CA PRO A 138 0.33 12.62 -4.28
C PRO A 138 1.80 12.99 -4.06
N ALA A 139 2.73 12.07 -4.37
CA ALA A 139 4.16 12.34 -4.30
C ALA A 139 4.66 13.09 -5.55
N VAL A 140 4.05 14.25 -5.81
CA VAL A 140 4.36 15.15 -6.94
C VAL A 140 4.39 16.58 -6.43
N PHE A 141 5.58 17.18 -6.39
CA PHE A 141 5.86 18.48 -5.77
C PHE A 141 6.35 19.50 -6.79
N ARG A 142 5.40 20.08 -7.54
CA ARG A 142 5.71 21.12 -8.53
C ARG A 142 6.20 22.41 -7.87
N GLU A 143 7.21 23.03 -8.45
CA GLU A 143 7.69 24.34 -8.01
C GLU A 143 6.57 25.39 -8.14
N GLY A 144 6.43 26.27 -7.15
CA GLY A 144 5.38 27.29 -7.11
C GLY A 144 3.95 26.79 -6.87
N ASP A 145 3.72 25.46 -6.79
CA ASP A 145 2.39 24.93 -6.49
C ASP A 145 2.03 25.07 -5.01
N GLU A 146 1.06 25.92 -4.73
CA GLU A 146 0.56 26.17 -3.37
C GLU A 146 -0.87 25.65 -3.14
N ARG A 147 -1.52 25.16 -4.20
CA ARG A 147 -2.96 24.89 -4.21
C ARG A 147 -3.27 23.40 -4.26
N SER A 148 -2.39 22.56 -4.78
CA SER A 148 -2.60 21.11 -4.72
C SER A 148 -2.50 20.58 -3.29
N ALA A 149 -2.91 19.32 -3.09
CA ALA A 149 -2.70 18.63 -1.82
C ALA A 149 -1.21 18.56 -1.46
N SER A 150 -0.35 18.24 -2.43
CA SER A 150 1.10 18.18 -2.27
C SER A 150 1.70 19.56 -2.00
N GLY A 151 1.20 20.61 -2.65
CA GLY A 151 1.60 22.00 -2.41
C GLY A 151 1.29 22.48 -1.00
N ARG A 152 0.11 22.12 -0.46
CA ARG A 152 -0.24 22.39 0.95
C ARG A 152 0.59 21.57 1.92
N PHE A 153 0.79 20.28 1.65
CA PHE A 153 1.63 19.39 2.45
C PHE A 153 3.05 19.95 2.61
N ARG A 154 3.63 20.48 1.51
CA ARG A 154 4.94 21.16 1.54
C ARG A 154 4.97 22.37 2.48
N LYS A 155 3.90 23.18 2.51
CA LYS A 155 3.80 24.34 3.40
C LYS A 155 3.66 23.94 4.87
N GLU A 156 2.92 22.86 5.13
CA GLU A 156 2.64 22.35 6.47
C GLU A 156 3.84 21.62 7.08
N HIS A 157 4.74 21.08 6.25
CA HIS A 157 5.89 20.28 6.68
C HIS A 157 7.21 20.74 6.03
N PRO A 158 7.66 21.97 6.28
CA PRO A 158 8.87 22.51 5.65
C PRO A 158 10.15 21.72 5.98
N GLN A 159 10.17 20.96 7.08
CA GLN A 159 11.30 20.10 7.45
C GLN A 159 11.57 18.97 6.43
N TYR A 160 10.62 18.66 5.55
CA TYR A 160 10.77 17.66 4.50
C TYR A 160 11.21 18.27 3.15
N ALA A 161 11.66 19.53 3.14
CA ALA A 161 12.10 20.22 1.93
C ALA A 161 13.12 19.44 1.06
N PRO A 162 14.14 18.76 1.63
CA PRO A 162 15.06 17.94 0.83
C PRO A 162 14.35 16.86 0.01
N LEU A 163 13.38 16.17 0.61
CA LEU A 163 12.59 15.13 -0.06
C LEU A 163 11.79 15.71 -1.23
N TYR A 164 11.09 16.82 -1.02
CA TYR A 164 10.25 17.43 -2.06
C TYR A 164 11.08 17.93 -3.25
N SER A 165 12.27 18.49 -2.98
CA SER A 165 13.20 18.94 -4.02
C SER A 165 13.74 17.76 -4.83
N CYS A 166 14.00 16.63 -4.19
CA CYS A 166 14.48 15.42 -4.86
C CYS A 166 13.39 14.82 -5.78
N ILE A 167 12.17 14.68 -5.25
CA ILE A 167 11.01 14.15 -6.00
C ILE A 167 10.67 15.07 -7.18
N GLY A 168 10.53 16.37 -6.94
CA GLY A 168 10.18 17.34 -7.97
C GLY A 168 8.76 17.16 -8.52
N GLY A 169 8.54 17.57 -9.77
CA GLY A 169 7.22 17.60 -10.41
C GLY A 169 6.84 16.37 -11.25
N ASP A 170 7.73 15.36 -11.30
CA ASP A 170 7.57 14.14 -12.11
C ASP A 170 6.98 13.00 -11.27
N ASP A 171 6.41 11.98 -11.91
CA ASP A 171 5.84 10.78 -11.26
C ASP A 171 6.67 9.50 -11.49
N ASP A 172 7.98 9.66 -11.73
CA ASP A 172 8.94 8.56 -11.91
C ASP A 172 9.11 7.77 -10.59
N LEU A 173 8.61 6.53 -10.57
CA LEU A 173 8.62 5.69 -9.37
C LEU A 173 10.02 5.37 -8.86
N ASP A 174 10.97 5.08 -9.75
CA ASP A 174 12.31 4.64 -9.34
C ASP A 174 13.09 5.80 -8.73
N ARG A 175 12.96 6.99 -9.34
CA ARG A 175 13.49 8.23 -8.75
C ARG A 175 12.85 8.53 -7.41
N ILE A 176 11.52 8.44 -7.30
CA ILE A 176 10.81 8.75 -6.06
C ILE A 176 11.22 7.79 -4.94
N ARG A 177 11.33 6.48 -5.22
CA ARG A 177 11.82 5.48 -4.26
C ARG A 177 13.21 5.84 -3.75
N GLN A 178 14.13 6.19 -4.65
CA GLN A 178 15.49 6.58 -4.27
C GLN A 178 15.48 7.82 -3.38
N CYS A 179 14.70 8.85 -3.74
CA CYS A 179 14.55 10.06 -2.93
C CYS A 179 14.02 9.78 -1.52
N VAL A 180 13.07 8.86 -1.37
CA VAL A 180 12.54 8.45 -0.06
C VAL A 180 13.61 7.73 0.75
N VAL A 181 14.35 6.80 0.14
CA VAL A 181 15.44 6.08 0.82
C VAL A 181 16.53 7.04 1.29
N ASP A 182 16.99 7.93 0.43
CA ASP A 182 18.04 8.90 0.76
C ASP A 182 17.60 9.84 1.88
N PHE A 183 16.32 10.24 1.87
CA PHE A 183 15.74 11.08 2.91
C PHE A 183 15.68 10.36 4.27
N GLU A 184 15.27 9.10 4.32
CA GLU A 184 15.24 8.31 5.56
C GLU A 184 16.66 8.11 6.12
N VAL A 185 17.64 7.79 5.26
CA VAL A 185 19.05 7.65 5.66
C VAL A 185 19.61 8.96 6.23
N MET A 186 19.24 10.10 5.64
CA MET A 186 19.63 11.42 6.15
C MET A 186 19.10 11.66 7.58
N LEU A 187 17.87 11.24 7.88
CA LEU A 187 17.28 11.39 9.21
C LEU A 187 17.88 10.46 10.27
N GLU A 188 18.37 9.27 9.88
CA GLU A 188 19.02 8.33 10.80
C GLU A 188 20.46 8.74 11.16
N GLY A 189 21.09 9.58 10.33
CA GLY A 189 22.45 10.07 10.52
C GLY A 189 22.58 11.33 11.40
N GLU A 190 21.45 11.90 11.83
CA GLU A 190 21.36 13.04 12.77
C GLU A 190 21.17 12.57 14.22
#